data_AF-V9XR22-F1
#
_entry.id   AF-V9XR22-F1
#
_cell.length_a   1.000
_cell.length_b   1.000
_cell.length_c   1.000
_cell.angle_alpha   90.00
_cell.angle_beta   90.00
_cell.angle_gamma   90.00
#
_symmetry.space_group_name_H-M   'P 1'
#
loop_
_entity.id
_entity.type
_entity.pdbx_description
1 polymer ?
#
loop_
_entity_poly.entity_id
_entity_poly.type
_entity_poly.pdbx_seq_one_letter_code
_entity_poly.pdbx_strand_id
1 'polypeptide(L)' 'MGSHEEVADRIAEYAEIGLDHFVLSGYPHLEEAYRFGEGVRPILERRGLLAPASHRPGDLSGSTAFLPSAH' A
#
# COMPACT_ATOMS: atom_id res chain seq x y z
N MET A 1 8.86 6.86 14.33
CA MET A 1 8.82 6.22 13.01
C MET A 1 9.92 6.84 12.16
N GLY A 2 10.61 6.02 11.35
CA GLY A 2 11.53 6.50 10.32
C GLY A 2 10.80 7.26 9.21
N SER A 3 11.52 7.80 8.23
CA SER A 3 10.91 8.48 7.09
C SER A 3 10.21 7.51 6.15
N HIS A 4 9.29 8.01 5.32
CA HIS A 4 8.61 7.18 4.32
C HIS A 4 9.60 6.54 3.32
N GLU A 5 10.71 7.21 3.05
CA GLU A 5 11.82 6.71 2.24
C GLU A 5 12.52 5.52 2.92
N GLU A 6 12.85 5.62 4.21
CA GLU A 6 13.48 4.52 4.95
C GLU A 6 12.59 3.26 4.97
N VAL A 7 11.26 3.45 5.10
CA VAL A 7 10.30 2.35 4.99
C VAL A 7 10.28 1.77 3.58
N ALA A 8 10.26 2.60 2.54
CA ALA A 8 10.27 2.16 1.15
C ALA A 8 11.58 1.43 0.77
N ASP A 9 12.72 1.87 1.31
CA ASP A 9 14.02 1.22 1.14
C ASP A 9 14.00 -0.19 1.71
N ARG A 10 13.47 -0.34 2.93
CA ARG A 10 13.36 -1.65 3.57
C ARG A 10 12.46 -2.60 2.77
N ILE A 11 11.33 -2.10 2.26
CA ILE A 11 10.44 -2.90 1.41
C ILE A 11 11.15 -3.32 0.12
N ALA A 12 11.93 -2.43 -0.49
CA ALA A 12 12.70 -2.73 -1.70
C ALA A 12 13.77 -3.81 -1.43
N GLU A 13 14.55 -3.69 -0.35
CA GLU A 13 15.54 -4.70 0.06
C GLU A 13 14.91 -6.08 0.21
N TYR A 14 13.72 -6.15 0.82
CA TYR A 14 13.01 -7.40 0.99
C TYR A 14 12.43 -7.95 -0.32
N ALA A 15 11.94 -7.08 -1.20
CA ALA A 15 11.49 -7.48 -2.53
C ALA A 15 12.62 -8.05 -3.38
N GLU A 16 13.83 -7.49 -3.29
CA GLU A 16 15.02 -7.97 -4.02
C GLU A 16 15.42 -9.40 -3.66
N ILE A 17 15.16 -9.83 -2.41
CA ILE A 17 15.41 -11.20 -1.96
C ILE A 17 14.21 -12.14 -2.18
N GLY A 18 13.16 -11.67 -2.87
CA GLY A 18 12.01 -12.48 -3.27
C GLY A 18 10.82 -12.48 -2.31
N LEU A 19 10.76 -11.55 -1.35
CA LEU A 19 9.55 -11.35 -0.54
C LEU A 19 8.53 -10.50 -1.31
N ASP A 20 7.34 -11.05 -1.52
CA ASP A 20 6.28 -10.45 -2.33
C ASP A 20 5.07 -9.96 -1.51
N HIS A 21 4.93 -10.44 -0.27
CA HIS A 21 3.82 -10.09 0.62
C HIS A 21 4.31 -9.53 1.96
N PHE A 22 3.69 -8.43 2.41
CA PHE A 22 4.01 -7.76 3.66
C PHE A 22 2.76 -7.61 4.53
N VAL A 23 2.88 -7.92 5.81
CA VAL A 23 1.86 -7.61 6.82
C VAL A 23 2.34 -6.38 7.60
N LEU A 24 1.61 -5.28 7.48
CA LEU A 24 1.95 -4.02 8.12
C LEU A 24 1.04 -3.82 9.35
N SER A 25 1.65 -3.74 10.53
CA SER A 25 0.95 -3.46 11.79
C SER A 25 1.42 -2.12 12.36
N GLY A 26 0.63 -1.07 12.15
CA GLY A 26 0.86 0.27 12.71
C GLY A 26 -0.18 0.63 13.78
N TYR A 27 0.13 1.49 14.75
CA TYR A 27 -0.84 2.00 15.73
C TYR A 27 -0.73 3.53 15.85
N PRO A 28 -1.86 4.27 15.91
CA PRO A 28 -3.22 3.79 15.76
C PRO A 28 -3.50 3.33 14.32
N HIS A 29 -4.23 2.22 14.18
CA HIS A 29 -4.25 1.43 12.93
C HIS A 29 -4.70 2.22 11.71
N LEU A 30 -5.74 3.03 11.86
CA LEU A 30 -6.33 3.74 10.73
C LEU A 30 -5.42 4.88 10.26
N GLU A 31 -4.99 5.72 11.18
CA GLU A 31 -4.15 6.88 10.90
C GLU A 31 -2.79 6.44 10.33
N GLU A 32 -2.23 5.36 10.84
CA GLU A 32 -0.97 4.83 10.33
C GLU A 32 -1.14 4.19 8.94
N ALA A 33 -2.26 3.53 8.67
CA ALA A 33 -2.59 3.04 7.33
C ALA A 33 -2.73 4.20 6.32
N TYR A 34 -3.36 5.31 6.72
CA TYR A 34 -3.45 6.52 5.88
C TYR A 34 -2.08 7.14 5.64
N ARG A 35 -1.28 7.37 6.70
CA ARG A 35 0.07 7.94 6.57
C ARG A 35 0.97 7.08 5.68
N PHE A 36 0.96 5.76 5.88
CA PHE A 36 1.68 4.82 5.03
C PHE A 36 1.21 4.91 3.58
N GLY A 37 -0.11 4.88 3.37
CA GLY A 37 -0.72 4.94 2.04
C GLY A 37 -0.45 6.25 1.29
N GLU A 38 -0.31 7.37 2.00
CA GLU A 38 -0.02 8.67 1.40
C GLU A 38 1.48 8.92 1.21
N GLY A 39 2.32 8.41 2.12
CA GLY A 39 3.76 8.65 2.10
C GLY A 39 4.59 7.59 1.38
N VAL A 40 4.36 6.31 1.67
CA VAL A 40 5.20 5.20 1.17
C VAL A 40 4.76 4.71 -0.20
N ARG A 41 3.45 4.54 -0.39
CA ARG A 41 2.89 4.01 -1.64
C ARG A 41 3.37 4.76 -2.89
N PRO A 42 3.37 6.12 -2.95
CA PRO A 42 3.86 6.82 -4.13
C PRO A 42 5.35 6.58 -4.41
N ILE A 43 6.15 6.31 -3.38
CA ILE A 43 7.57 5.98 -3.52
C ILE A 43 7.71 4.59 -4.16
N LEU A 44 6.93 3.61 -3.70
CA LEU A 44 6.93 2.25 -4.27
C LEU A 44 6.44 2.23 -5.72
N GLU A 45 5.39 3.00 -6.04
CA GLU A 45 4.90 3.16 -7.43
C GLU A 45 6.00 3.75 -8.34
N ARG A 46 6.70 4.81 -7.90
CA ARG A 46 7.83 5.39 -8.67
C ARG A 46 8.98 4.41 -8.86
N ARG A 47 9.19 3.48 -7.93
CA ARG A 47 10.21 2.42 -8.01
C ARG A 47 9.77 1.21 -8.82
N GLY A 48 8.51 1.16 -9.29
CA GLY A 48 7.96 0.01 -10.00
C GLY A 48 7.72 -1.22 -9.11
N LEU A 49 7.74 -1.04 -7.78
CA LEU A 49 7.49 -2.09 -6.79
C LEU A 49 6.01 -2.29 -6.49
N LEU A 50 5.18 -1.32 -6.88
CA LEU A 50 3.73 -1.40 -6.78
C LEU A 50 3.11 -0.96 -8.10
N ALA A 51 2.07 -1.65 -8.53
CA ALA A 51 1.26 -1.18 -9.65
C ALA A 51 0.65 0.19 -9.29
N PRO A 52 0.59 1.13 -10.25
CA PRO A 52 -0.08 2.40 -10.02
C PRO A 52 -1.54 2.15 -9.62
N ALA A 53 -2.08 3.00 -8.75
CA ALA A 53 -3.51 3.02 -8.49
C ALA A 53 -4.29 3.03 -9.81
N SER A 54 -4.90 1.90 -10.19
CA SER A 54 -5.84 1.88 -11.30
C SER A 54 -7.10 2.62 -10.83
N HIS A 55 -7.17 3.93 -11.07
CA HIS A 55 -8.43 4.67 -10.97
C HIS A 55 -9.31 4.34 -12.20
N ARG A 56 -9.52 3.05 -12.48
CA ARG A 56 -10.50 2.63 -13.46
C ARG A 56 -11.86 2.69 -12.76
N PRO A 57 -12.81 3.50 -13.22
CA PRO A 57 -14.15 3.52 -12.63
C PRO A 57 -14.73 2.10 -12.68
N GLY A 58 -14.98 1.50 -11.52
CA GLY A 58 -15.47 0.12 -11.39
C GLY A 58 -14.42 -0.96 -11.12
N ASP A 59 -13.13 -0.63 -11.02
CA ASP A 59 -12.10 -1.58 -10.56
C ASP A 59 -12.13 -1.69 -9.03
N LEU A 60 -13.04 -2.52 -8.54
CA LEU A 60 -13.24 -2.82 -7.12
C LEU A 60 -12.27 -3.89 -6.60
N SER A 61 -11.22 -4.23 -7.35
CA SER A 61 -10.25 -5.25 -6.95
C SER A 61 -9.54 -4.95 -5.62
N GLY A 62 -9.70 -3.75 -5.06
CA GLY A 62 -9.26 -3.39 -3.70
C GLY A 62 -10.35 -2.81 -2.79
N SER A 63 -11.63 -2.78 -3.17
CA SER A 63 -12.66 -2.17 -2.32
C SER A 63 -14.06 -2.73 -2.55
N THR A 64 -14.38 -3.81 -1.84
CA THR A 64 -15.75 -4.05 -1.38
C THR A 64 -15.73 -4.34 0.11
N ALA A 65 -15.20 -3.40 0.89
CA ALA A 65 -15.56 -3.31 2.29
C ALA A 65 -16.93 -2.63 2.36
N PHE A 66 -18.00 -3.44 2.47
CA PHE A 66 -19.33 -3.06 2.96
C PHE A 66 -20.38 -2.43 2.03
N LEU A 67 -20.31 -2.54 0.70
CA LEU A 67 -21.48 -2.23 -0.13
C LEU A 67 -22.37 -3.48 -0.30
N PRO A 68 -23.60 -3.53 0.23
CA PRO A 68 -24.53 -4.60 -0.08
C PRO A 68 -24.86 -4.55 -1.57
N SER A 69 -24.84 -5.70 -2.23
CA SER A 69 -25.26 -5.85 -3.61
C SER A 69 -26.72 -5.42 -3.71
N ALA A 70 -26.98 -4.33 -4.43
CA ALA A 70 -28.34 -3.90 -4.73
C ALA A 70 -29.01 -4.94 -5.65
N HIS A 71 -30.16 -5.45 -5.23
CA HIS A 71 -31.09 -6.23 -6.05
C HIS A 71 -31.92 -5.31 -6.94
#